data_AF-A0A6G5R3B9-F1
#
_entry.id   AF-A0A6G5R3B9-F1
#
_cell.length_a   1.000
_cell.length_b   1.000
_cell.length_c   1.000
_cell.angle_alpha   90.00
_cell.angle_beta   90.00
_cell.angle_gamma   90.00
#
_symmetry.space_group_name_H-M   'P 1'
#
loop_
_entity.id
_entity.type
_entity.pdbx_description
1 polymer ?
#
loop_
_entity_poly.entity_id
_entity_poly.type
_entity_poly.pdbx_seq_one_letter_code
_entity_poly.pdbx_strand_id
1 'polypeptide(L)'
;MKPQNIKSGEYTQIISGAKNVSGKGKEYLVRFYNGMIGEYMYVTEGTKIYWLEPGDYIGDKDKKMFATITSNNSEKYFVKNKIFRNTSPIGNGSIDHFVELENGKILATTIEGDLGYIEVSKKEYEEERWIERF
;
A
#
# COMPACT_ATOMS: atom_id res chain seq x y z
N MET A 1 19.14 2.37 -14.55
CA MET A 1 19.20 2.01 -13.12
C MET A 1 17.84 1.47 -12.70
N LYS A 2 17.79 0.46 -11.82
CA LYS A 2 16.50 0.01 -11.24
C LYS A 2 16.02 1.08 -10.24
N PRO A 3 14.71 1.39 -10.15
CA PRO A 3 14.20 2.28 -9.12
C PRO A 3 14.58 1.78 -7.72
N GLN A 4 14.99 2.69 -6.83
CA GLN A 4 15.25 2.35 -5.44
C GLN A 4 14.02 2.65 -4.61
N ASN A 5 13.31 1.61 -4.19
CA ASN A 5 12.09 1.73 -3.38
C ASN A 5 12.34 2.59 -2.13
N ILE A 6 11.38 3.49 -1.86
CA ILE A 6 11.28 4.17 -0.57
C ILE A 6 11.05 3.12 0.52
N LYS A 7 11.86 3.20 1.58
CA LYS A 7 11.69 2.45 2.83
C LYS A 7 11.23 3.44 3.88
N SER A 8 9.98 3.33 4.32
CA SER A 8 9.47 4.16 5.39
C SER A 8 9.78 3.54 6.75
N GLY A 9 9.73 4.37 7.79
CA GLY A 9 10.01 4.02 9.17
C GLY A 9 8.74 3.86 10.01
N GLU A 10 8.86 4.13 11.30
CA GLU A 10 7.76 4.01 12.25
C GLU A 10 6.67 5.05 11.97
N TYR A 11 5.43 4.76 12.41
CA TYR A 11 4.28 5.66 12.26
C TYR A 11 4.08 6.16 10.83
N THR A 12 4.29 5.28 9.85
CA THR A 12 4.05 5.59 8.43
C THR A 12 2.57 5.88 8.21
N GLN A 13 2.26 7.00 7.54
CA GLN A 13 0.90 7.36 7.15
C GLN A 13 0.82 7.84 5.70
N ILE A 14 -0.29 7.51 5.03
CA ILE A 14 -0.66 8.09 3.74
C ILE A 14 -1.35 9.44 3.99
N ILE A 15 -0.78 10.51 3.47
CA ILE A 15 -1.35 11.87 3.62
C ILE A 15 -2.41 12.13 2.56
N SER A 16 -2.16 11.68 1.33
CA SER A 16 -3.07 11.85 0.21
C SER A 16 -2.71 10.91 -0.93
N GLY A 17 -3.73 10.30 -1.55
CA GLY A 17 -3.60 9.52 -2.77
C GLY A 17 -3.75 10.40 -4.01
N ALA A 18 -2.99 10.09 -5.06
CA ALA A 18 -3.25 10.69 -6.36
C ALA A 18 -4.53 10.10 -6.98
N LYS A 19 -5.21 10.87 -7.82
CA LYS A 19 -6.33 10.34 -8.61
C LYS A 19 -5.77 9.39 -9.67
N ASN A 20 -6.36 8.19 -9.78
CA ASN A 20 -6.03 7.24 -10.84
C ASN A 20 -6.04 7.93 -12.21
N VAL A 21 -4.99 7.71 -13.01
CA VAL A 21 -4.94 8.20 -14.38
C VAL A 21 -5.92 7.36 -15.21
N SER A 22 -7.06 7.94 -15.57
CA SER A 22 -8.11 7.24 -16.30
C SER A 22 -7.69 6.95 -17.74
N GLY A 23 -7.65 5.68 -18.11
CA GLY A 23 -7.38 5.20 -19.46
C GLY A 23 -7.27 3.68 -19.47
N LYS A 24 -7.87 3.01 -20.47
CA LYS A 24 -7.76 1.55 -20.63
C LYS A 24 -6.29 1.13 -20.61
N GLY A 25 -5.92 0.25 -19.67
CA GLY A 25 -4.56 -0.30 -19.55
C GLY A 25 -3.51 0.62 -18.91
N LYS A 26 -3.91 1.75 -18.29
CA LYS A 26 -2.98 2.68 -17.62
C LYS A 26 -3.12 2.73 -16.10
N GLU A 27 -4.00 1.92 -15.51
CA GLU A 27 -4.06 1.83 -14.06
C GLU A 27 -2.87 1.02 -13.56
N TYR A 28 -2.04 1.66 -12.74
CA TYR A 28 -0.94 1.00 -12.07
C TYR A 28 -0.78 1.54 -10.66
N LEU A 29 -0.19 0.69 -9.83
CA LEU A 29 0.24 1.01 -8.49
C LEU A 29 1.76 1.08 -8.45
N VAL A 30 2.26 1.86 -7.51
CA VAL A 30 3.67 1.94 -7.14
C VAL A 30 3.79 1.44 -5.71
N ARG A 31 4.84 0.67 -5.44
CA ARG A 31 5.03 0.12 -4.09
C ARG A 31 5.92 0.99 -3.20
N PHE A 32 5.96 0.73 -1.91
CA PHE A 32 7.06 1.15 -1.06
C PHE A 32 7.12 0.18 0.12
N TYR A 33 8.24 0.12 0.83
CA TYR A 33 8.34 -0.76 2.00
C TYR A 33 7.87 0.00 3.24
N ASN A 34 6.86 -0.53 3.92
CA ASN A 34 6.36 0.03 5.17
C ASN A 34 7.08 -0.64 6.36
N GLY A 35 7.95 0.11 7.04
CA GLY A 35 8.70 -0.37 8.20
C GLY A 35 7.84 -0.73 9.41
N MET A 36 6.67 -0.10 9.58
CA MET A 36 5.76 -0.34 10.72
C MET A 36 5.16 -1.74 10.72
N ILE A 37 4.82 -2.26 9.53
CA ILE A 37 4.21 -3.59 9.36
C ILE A 37 5.16 -4.61 8.74
N GLY A 38 6.39 -4.20 8.37
CA GLY A 38 7.40 -5.08 7.80
C GLY A 38 7.11 -5.58 6.39
N GLU A 39 6.25 -4.88 5.63
CA GLU A 39 5.72 -5.38 4.36
C GLU A 39 5.72 -4.30 3.25
N TYR A 40 5.63 -4.76 1.99
CA TYR A 40 5.41 -3.85 0.87
C TYR A 40 3.95 -3.42 0.78
N MET A 41 3.75 -2.11 0.72
CA MET A 41 2.46 -1.50 0.42
C MET A 41 2.45 -0.97 -1.00
N TYR A 42 1.27 -0.92 -1.61
CA TYR A 42 1.04 -0.41 -2.95
C TYR A 42 0.06 0.76 -2.89
N VAL A 43 0.34 1.79 -3.68
CA VAL A 43 -0.44 3.03 -3.72
C VAL A 43 -0.48 3.57 -5.15
N THR A 44 -1.37 4.51 -5.44
CA THR A 44 -1.37 5.24 -6.71
C THR A 44 -0.07 6.06 -6.87
N GLU A 45 0.42 6.22 -8.10
CA GLU A 45 1.57 7.10 -8.33
C GLU A 45 1.25 8.55 -7.97
N GLY A 46 2.16 9.21 -7.25
CA GLY A 46 1.97 10.56 -6.72
C GLY A 46 1.43 10.58 -5.29
N THR A 47 1.16 9.42 -4.69
CA THR A 47 0.77 9.34 -3.27
C THR A 47 1.86 9.93 -2.38
N LYS A 48 1.45 10.78 -1.44
CA LYS A 48 2.32 11.37 -0.43
C LYS A 48 2.24 10.57 0.84
N ILE A 49 3.40 10.24 1.41
CA ILE A 49 3.52 9.59 2.70
C ILE A 49 4.39 10.41 3.64
N TYR A 50 4.22 10.19 4.94
CA TYR A 50 5.24 10.55 5.93
C TYR A 50 5.49 9.38 6.88
N TRP A 51 6.64 9.41 7.56
CA TRP A 51 6.98 8.49 8.64
C TRP A 51 7.90 9.19 9.65
N LEU A 52 8.13 8.54 10.78
CA LEU A 52 9.12 8.92 11.77
C LEU A 52 10.39 8.08 11.60
N GLU A 53 11.54 8.75 11.58
CA GLU A 53 12.84 8.10 11.77
C GLU A 53 13.31 8.36 13.20
N PRO A 54 13.70 7.30 13.95
CA PRO A 54 14.22 7.47 15.29
C PRO A 54 15.48 8.34 15.25
N GLY A 55 15.63 9.18 16.27
CA GLY A 55 16.87 9.92 16.47
C GLY A 55 18.06 8.97 16.64
N ASP A 56 19.25 9.43 16.26
CA ASP A 56 20.47 8.61 16.31
C ASP A 56 20.92 8.31 17.76
N TYR A 57 20.43 9.09 18.74
CA TYR A 57 20.79 8.99 20.15
C TYR A 57 19.57 9.06 21.10
N ILE A 58 19.72 8.46 22.29
CA ILE A 58 18.71 8.52 23.35
C ILE A 58 18.48 9.99 23.76
N GLY A 59 17.26 10.47 23.56
CA GLY A 59 16.84 11.85 23.87
C GLY A 59 16.69 12.75 22.64
N ASP A 60 17.14 12.30 21.46
CA ASP A 60 16.84 13.00 20.21
C ASP A 60 15.35 12.86 19.88
N LYS A 61 14.79 13.93 19.31
CA LYS A 61 13.41 13.90 18.81
C LYS A 61 13.37 13.16 17.49
N ASP A 62 12.33 12.36 17.30
CA ASP A 62 12.06 11.70 16.03
C ASP A 62 11.97 12.72 14.89
N LYS A 63 12.57 12.36 13.76
CA LYS A 63 12.54 13.19 12.55
C LYS A 63 11.33 12.80 11.72
N LYS A 64 10.48 13.79 11.40
CA LYS A 64 9.39 13.61 10.44
C LYS A 64 9.93 13.64 9.02
N MET A 65 9.76 12.54 8.31
CA MET A 65 10.20 12.36 6.93
C MET A 65 9.00 12.37 5.99
N PHE A 66 9.15 12.96 4.80
CA PHE A 66 8.09 13.04 3.80
C PHE A 66 8.60 12.55 2.45
N ALA A 67 7.75 11.83 1.71
CA ALA A 67 8.07 11.47 0.34
C ALA A 67 6.82 11.41 -0.55
N THR A 68 7.03 11.55 -1.85
CA THR A 68 6.04 11.26 -2.89
C THR A 68 6.45 9.99 -3.62
N ILE A 69 5.61 8.95 -3.58
CA ILE A 69 5.89 7.68 -4.24
C ILE A 69 5.62 7.82 -5.73
N THR A 70 6.61 7.47 -6.56
CA THR A 70 6.52 7.54 -8.02
C THR A 70 7.20 6.34 -8.65
N SER A 71 6.93 6.09 -9.93
CA SER A 71 7.60 5.03 -10.69
C SER A 71 9.09 5.29 -10.96
N ASN A 72 9.59 6.50 -10.64
CA ASN A 72 11.01 6.82 -10.67
C ASN A 72 11.75 6.37 -9.40
N ASN A 73 11.05 6.33 -8.26
CA ASN A 73 11.60 5.92 -6.96
C ASN A 73 10.99 4.62 -6.44
N SER A 74 10.22 3.93 -7.27
CA SER A 74 9.64 2.64 -6.94
C SER A 74 9.23 1.89 -8.19
N GLU A 75 9.03 0.59 -8.02
CA GLU A 75 8.54 -0.29 -9.08
C GLU A 75 7.05 -0.12 -9.34
N LYS A 76 6.71 -0.16 -10.63
CA LYS A 76 5.36 -0.02 -11.19
C LYS A 76 4.72 -1.39 -11.39
N TYR A 77 3.45 -1.50 -11.02
CA TYR A 77 2.64 -2.72 -11.13
C TYR A 77 1.31 -2.41 -11.82
N PHE A 78 1.05 -3.04 -12.96
CA PHE A 78 -0.18 -2.82 -13.71
C PHE A 78 -1.34 -3.60 -13.11
N VAL A 79 -2.48 -2.90 -13.01
CA VAL A 79 -3.74 -3.48 -12.56
C VAL A 79 -4.37 -4.23 -13.72
N LYS A 80 -4.62 -5.53 -13.51
CA LYS A 80 -5.37 -6.37 -14.45
C LYS A 80 -6.86 -6.25 -14.21
N ASN A 81 -7.30 -6.49 -12.96
CA ASN A 81 -8.72 -6.46 -12.58
C ASN A 81 -8.90 -5.86 -11.18
N LYS A 82 -10.04 -5.19 -10.99
CA LYS A 82 -10.57 -4.86 -9.66
C LYS A 82 -11.70 -5.83 -9.36
N ILE A 83 -11.62 -6.48 -8.20
CA ILE A 83 -12.57 -7.51 -7.79
C ILE A 83 -13.21 -7.04 -6.49
N PHE A 84 -14.48 -6.69 -6.56
CA PHE A 84 -15.25 -6.38 -5.36
C PHE A 84 -15.55 -7.69 -4.62
N ARG A 85 -15.51 -7.59 -3.31
CA ARG A 85 -15.98 -8.62 -2.39
C ARG A 85 -17.40 -9.09 -2.71
N ASN A 86 -17.65 -10.34 -2.37
CA ASN A 86 -18.96 -10.98 -2.51
C ASN A 86 -19.77 -10.96 -1.21
N THR A 87 -19.14 -10.59 -0.08
CA THR A 87 -19.76 -10.59 1.24
C THR A 87 -20.13 -9.19 1.74
N SER A 88 -21.07 -9.11 2.70
CA SER A 88 -21.40 -7.85 3.38
C SER A 88 -20.29 -7.45 4.37
N PRO A 89 -19.97 -6.15 4.52
CA PRO A 89 -19.00 -5.69 5.53
C PRO A 89 -19.44 -6.04 6.93
N ILE A 90 -18.48 -6.48 7.73
CA ILE A 90 -18.67 -6.70 9.17
C ILE A 90 -18.18 -5.52 10.02
N GLY A 91 -17.56 -4.52 9.40
CA GLY A 91 -17.05 -3.31 10.03
C GLY A 91 -16.02 -2.58 9.16
N ASN A 92 -15.49 -1.47 9.66
CA ASN A 92 -14.60 -0.58 8.91
C ASN A 92 -13.26 -1.22 8.51
N GLY A 93 -12.79 -2.22 9.25
CA GLY A 93 -11.62 -3.03 8.89
C GLY A 93 -11.91 -4.16 7.89
N SER A 94 -13.15 -4.30 7.41
CA SER A 94 -13.45 -5.28 6.36
C SER A 94 -12.72 -4.92 5.08
N ILE A 95 -12.37 -5.92 4.28
CA ILE A 95 -11.88 -5.71 2.92
C ILE A 95 -12.94 -4.92 2.14
N ASP A 96 -12.52 -3.88 1.42
CA ASP A 96 -13.37 -3.12 0.51
C ASP A 96 -13.37 -3.76 -0.88
N HIS A 97 -12.18 -4.01 -1.42
CA HIS A 97 -12.00 -4.70 -2.68
C HIS A 97 -10.58 -5.27 -2.81
N PHE A 98 -10.42 -6.11 -3.82
CA PHE A 98 -9.15 -6.67 -4.24
C PHE A 98 -8.72 -6.13 -5.59
N VAL A 99 -7.41 -6.17 -5.83
CA VAL A 99 -6.78 -5.81 -7.09
C VAL A 99 -5.91 -6.98 -7.53
N GLU A 100 -6.23 -7.56 -8.69
CA GLU A 100 -5.36 -8.51 -9.38
C GLU A 100 -4.38 -7.71 -10.24
N LEU A 101 -3.09 -7.97 -10.08
CA LEU A 101 -2.01 -7.40 -10.88
C LEU A 101 -1.71 -8.28 -12.10
N GLU A 102 -1.15 -7.73 -13.17
CA GLU A 102 -0.79 -8.50 -14.38
C GLU A 102 0.20 -9.64 -14.12
N ASN A 103 0.99 -9.55 -13.05
CA ASN A 103 1.91 -10.60 -12.63
C ASN A 103 1.25 -11.70 -11.76
N GLY A 104 -0.07 -11.68 -11.61
CA GLY A 104 -0.86 -12.68 -10.87
C GLY A 104 -0.92 -12.46 -9.36
N LYS A 105 -0.28 -11.41 -8.83
CA LYS A 105 -0.43 -11.03 -7.41
C LYS A 105 -1.81 -10.46 -7.15
N ILE A 106 -2.30 -10.70 -5.93
CA ILE A 106 -3.57 -10.14 -5.45
C ILE A 106 -3.26 -9.22 -4.30
N LEU A 107 -3.80 -8.01 -4.36
CA LEU A 107 -3.73 -7.04 -3.30
C LEU A 107 -5.12 -6.81 -2.71
N ALA A 108 -5.20 -6.51 -1.42
CA ALA A 108 -6.42 -6.14 -0.74
C ALA A 108 -6.28 -4.76 -0.11
N THR A 109 -7.40 -4.03 0.01
CA THR A 109 -7.51 -2.80 0.80
C THR A 109 -8.78 -2.85 1.62
N THR A 110 -8.80 -2.17 2.77
CA THR A 110 -9.94 -2.14 3.70
C THR A 110 -10.84 -0.95 3.42
N ILE A 111 -12.09 -1.00 3.93
CA ILE A 111 -13.08 0.09 3.77
C ILE A 111 -12.57 1.38 4.40
N GLU A 112 -11.98 1.26 5.59
CA GLU A 112 -11.19 2.31 6.20
C GLU A 112 -9.80 1.77 6.52
N GLY A 113 -8.80 2.55 6.16
CA GLY A 113 -7.41 2.18 6.36
C GLY A 113 -6.52 3.06 5.50
N ASP A 114 -5.83 4.01 6.13
CA ASP A 114 -4.81 4.85 5.48
C ASP A 114 -3.53 4.06 5.13
N LEU A 115 -3.68 2.77 4.84
CA LEU A 115 -2.63 1.77 4.64
C LEU A 115 -2.57 1.28 3.19
N GLY A 116 -3.27 1.91 2.26
CA GLY A 116 -3.20 1.56 0.84
C GLY A 116 -3.59 0.10 0.57
N TYR A 117 -2.87 -0.54 -0.35
CA TYR A 117 -3.07 -1.95 -0.70
C TYR A 117 -1.92 -2.81 -0.18
N ILE A 118 -2.22 -4.00 0.32
CA ILE A 118 -1.23 -4.99 0.78
C ILE A 118 -1.45 -6.30 0.03
N GLU A 119 -0.36 -7.02 -0.23
CA GLU A 119 -0.40 -8.32 -0.90
C GLU A 119 -1.00 -9.40 0.00
N VAL A 120 -1.96 -10.15 -0.53
CA VAL A 120 -2.64 -11.24 0.18
C VAL A 120 -2.39 -12.58 -0.52
N SER A 121 -2.33 -13.65 0.26
CA SER A 121 -2.29 -15.00 -0.26
C SER A 121 -3.61 -15.38 -0.93
N LYS A 122 -3.56 -16.41 -1.77
CA LYS A 122 -4.77 -16.98 -2.39
C LYS A 122 -5.81 -17.42 -1.36
N LYS A 123 -5.37 -17.96 -0.21
CA LYS A 123 -6.27 -18.37 0.87
C LYS A 123 -6.97 -17.16 1.51
N GLU A 124 -6.23 -16.10 1.83
CA GLU A 124 -6.78 -14.86 2.39
C GLU A 124 -7.78 -14.19 1.41
N TYR A 125 -7.48 -14.27 0.10
CA TYR A 125 -8.40 -13.84 -0.95
C TYR A 125 -9.69 -14.68 -0.99
N GLU A 126 -9.58 -16.02 -1.00
CA GLU A 126 -10.73 -16.94 -1.07
C GLU A 126 -11.63 -16.86 0.18
N GLU A 127 -11.03 -16.67 1.35
CA GLU A 127 -11.75 -16.56 2.62
C GLU A 127 -12.27 -15.13 2.88
N GLU A 128 -11.90 -14.16 2.04
CA GLU A 128 -12.08 -12.72 2.26
C GLU A 128 -11.70 -12.28 3.69
N ARG A 129 -10.60 -12.84 4.22
CA ARG A 129 -10.10 -12.60 5.58
C ARG A 129 -8.60 -12.38 5.56
N TRP A 130 -8.15 -11.41 6.36
CA TRP A 130 -6.74 -11.30 6.72
C TRP A 130 -6.48 -12.30 7.84
N ILE A 131 -5.38 -13.03 7.78
CA ILE A 131 -4.81 -13.58 9.02
C ILE A 131 -4.48 -12.34 9.85
N GLU A 132 -4.95 -12.24 11.10
CA GLU A 132 -4.55 -11.15 11.99
C GLU A 132 -3.02 -11.15 12.10
N ARG A 133 -2.36 -10.25 11.35
CA ARG A 133 -0.92 -10.06 11.37
C ARG A 133 -0.63 -8.93 12.36
N PHE A 134 -0.82 -9.22 13.65
CA PHE A 134 -0.39 -8.38 14.77
C PHE A 134 0.21 -9.26 15.86
#